data_AF-A0A0T6A318-F1
#
_entry.id   AF-A0A0T6A318-F1
#
_cell.length_a   1.000
_cell.length_b   1.000
_cell.length_c   1.000
_cell.angle_alpha   90.00
_cell.angle_beta   90.00
_cell.angle_gamma   90.00
#
_symmetry.space_group_name_H-M   'P 1'
#
loop_
_entity.id
_entity.type
_entity.pdbx_description
1 polymer ?
#
loop_
_entity_poly.entity_id
_entity_poly.type
_entity_poly.pdbx_seq_one_letter_code
_entity_poly.pdbx_strand_id
1 'polypeptide(L)'
;MYLKIKFRCINCNKAVRGYTLRRKFCSALCEREYTAMKQREHIDYPEELHVSKSALGAASELDVCSDLLRRGYEVFRSVNSSCSCDLIAMKDKKILRIEVKTGWRHKQSGKLIYPKPSSHNYDMLAVAVLGRGIEFVPKLGIVDAALTEKIGE
;
A
#
# COMPACT_ATOMS: atom_id res chain seq x y z
N MET A 1 -13.20 -38.18 18.48
CA MET A 1 -14.36 -37.66 17.72
C MET A 1 -14.48 -36.17 18.01
N TYR A 2 -14.24 -35.29 17.03
CA TYR A 2 -14.33 -33.84 17.28
C TYR A 2 -15.79 -33.36 17.26
N LEU A 3 -16.23 -32.69 18.31
CA LEU A 3 -17.55 -32.06 18.39
C LEU A 3 -17.63 -30.90 17.40
N LYS A 4 -18.61 -30.96 16.49
CA LYS A 4 -18.90 -29.86 15.56
C LYS A 4 -19.77 -28.83 16.27
N ILE A 5 -19.26 -27.62 16.43
CA ILE A 5 -19.94 -26.49 17.06
C ILE A 5 -20.71 -25.70 16.00
N LYS A 6 -21.95 -25.33 16.31
CA LYS A 6 -22.76 -24.45 15.44
C LYS A 6 -22.42 -22.99 15.72
N PHE A 7 -22.19 -22.21 14.67
CA PHE A 7 -22.03 -20.75 14.73
C PHE A 7 -22.71 -20.09 13.52
N ARG A 8 -22.91 -18.78 13.58
CA ARG A 8 -23.39 -17.96 12.45
C ARG A 8 -22.23 -17.17 11.86
N CYS A 9 -22.11 -17.21 10.54
CA CYS A 9 -21.13 -16.39 9.82
C CYS A 9 -21.44 -14.90 10.04
N ILE A 10 -20.45 -14.11 10.47
CA ILE A 10 -20.69 -12.67 10.71
C ILE A 10 -20.91 -11.87 9.42
N ASN A 11 -20.52 -12.41 8.26
CA ASN A 11 -20.71 -11.76 6.95
C ASN A 11 -22.09 -12.05 6.35
N CYS A 12 -22.39 -13.34 6.12
CA CYS A 12 -23.60 -13.76 5.40
C CYS A 12 -24.70 -14.33 6.29
N ASN A 13 -24.51 -14.34 7.62
CA ASN A 13 -25.45 -14.85 8.63
C ASN A 13 -25.83 -16.35 8.49
N LYS A 14 -25.21 -17.09 7.56
CA LYS A 14 -25.44 -18.53 7.36
C LYS A 14 -25.02 -19.33 8.60
N ALA A 15 -25.86 -20.27 9.02
CA ALA A 15 -25.53 -21.22 10.08
C ALA A 15 -24.55 -22.28 9.54
N VAL A 16 -23.42 -22.45 10.22
CA VAL A 16 -22.35 -23.37 9.84
C VAL A 16 -21.92 -24.22 11.03
N ARG A 17 -21.40 -25.41 10.73
CA ARG A 17 -20.79 -26.31 11.71
C ARG A 17 -19.27 -26.24 11.56
N GLY A 18 -18.55 -25.89 12.62
CA GLY A 18 -17.10 -25.78 12.64
C GLY A 18 -16.49 -26.57 13.79
N TYR A 19 -15.16 -26.69 13.79
CA TYR A 19 -14.41 -27.37 14.85
C TYR A 19 -13.89 -26.40 15.92
N THR A 20 -13.98 -25.09 15.69
CA THR A 20 -13.41 -24.06 16.58
C THR A 20 -14.44 -22.98 16.89
N LEU A 21 -14.51 -22.56 18.17
CA LEU A 21 -15.35 -21.44 18.63
C LEU A 21 -14.87 -20.08 18.09
N ARG A 22 -13.60 -19.99 17.68
CA ARG A 22 -12.99 -18.74 17.19
C ARG A 22 -13.31 -18.46 15.72
N ARG A 23 -13.83 -19.43 14.97
CA ARG A 23 -14.17 -19.24 13.55
C ARG A 23 -15.37 -18.32 13.43
N LYS A 24 -15.18 -17.18 12.75
CA LYS A 24 -16.21 -16.14 12.55
C LYS A 24 -16.90 -16.23 11.18
N PHE A 25 -16.27 -16.89 10.21
CA PHE A 25 -16.72 -16.91 8.81
C PHE A 25 -17.00 -18.33 8.32
N CYS A 26 -18.02 -18.48 7.48
CA CYS A 26 -18.33 -19.77 6.85
C CYS A 26 -17.27 -20.18 5.82
N SER A 27 -16.63 -19.22 5.15
CA SER A 27 -15.65 -19.44 4.09
C SER A 27 -14.61 -18.33 4.06
N ALA A 28 -13.47 -18.61 3.41
CA ALA A 28 -12.45 -17.59 3.13
C ALA A 28 -13.00 -16.46 2.25
N LEU A 29 -14.00 -16.75 1.39
CA LEU A 29 -14.69 -15.73 0.60
C LEU A 29 -15.42 -14.73 1.50
N CYS A 30 -16.24 -15.20 2.45
CA CYS A 30 -16.96 -14.32 3.38
C CYS A 30 -16.02 -13.53 4.30
N GLU A 31 -14.88 -14.10 4.67
CA GLU A 31 -13.85 -13.37 5.41
C GLU A 31 -13.27 -12.21 4.59
N ARG A 32 -12.94 -12.47 3.32
CA ARG A 32 -12.42 -11.44 2.41
C ARG A 32 -13.43 -10.34 2.14
N GLU A 33 -14.69 -10.70 1.88
CA GLU A 33 -15.79 -9.75 1.64
C GLU A 33 -16.02 -8.86 2.86
N TYR A 34 -16.18 -9.46 4.05
CA TYR A 34 -16.38 -8.71 5.28
C TYR A 34 -15.21 -7.76 5.57
N THR A 35 -13.97 -8.24 5.39
CA THR A 35 -12.78 -7.43 5.61
C THR A 35 -12.69 -6.27 4.62
N ALA A 36 -13.00 -6.51 3.35
CA ALA A 36 -13.03 -5.47 2.32
C ALA A 36 -14.12 -4.42 2.61
N MET A 37 -15.32 -4.84 3.01
CA MET A 37 -16.41 -3.95 3.40
C MET A 37 -16.01 -3.08 4.59
N LYS A 38 -15.51 -3.69 5.67
CA LYS A 38 -15.03 -2.98 6.86
C LYS A 38 -13.91 -1.99 6.53
N GLN A 39 -12.96 -2.37 5.67
CA GLN A 39 -11.92 -1.45 5.24
C GLN A 39 -12.52 -0.22 4.56
N ARG A 40 -13.46 -0.38 3.62
CA ARG A 40 -14.13 0.72 2.91
C ARG A 40 -14.88 1.68 3.84
N GLU A 41 -15.52 1.17 4.89
CA GLU A 41 -16.21 2.03 5.88
C GLU A 41 -15.24 3.02 6.56
N HIS A 42 -14.00 2.59 6.78
CA HIS A 42 -13.02 3.29 7.61
C HIS A 42 -11.96 4.08 6.83
N ILE A 43 -11.82 3.89 5.52
CA ILE A 43 -10.85 4.60 4.68
C ILE A 43 -11.52 5.69 3.86
N ASP A 44 -10.83 6.81 3.68
CA ASP A 44 -11.22 7.87 2.74
C ASP A 44 -10.88 7.42 1.30
N TYR A 45 -11.74 6.56 0.73
CA TYR A 45 -11.60 6.03 -0.63
C TYR A 45 -12.78 6.49 -1.48
N PRO A 46 -12.55 6.99 -2.71
CA PRO A 46 -13.65 7.43 -3.58
C PRO A 46 -14.56 6.24 -3.94
N GLU A 47 -15.86 6.34 -3.64
CA GLU A 47 -16.82 5.25 -3.92
C GLU A 47 -16.90 4.89 -5.41
N GLU A 48 -16.59 5.84 -6.29
CA GLU A 48 -16.69 5.71 -7.75
C GLU A 48 -15.42 5.21 -8.43
N LEU A 49 -14.38 4.83 -7.68
CA LEU A 49 -13.11 4.37 -8.28
C LEU A 49 -13.25 2.94 -8.85
N HIS A 50 -13.81 2.85 -10.06
CA HIS A 50 -14.02 1.60 -10.80
C HIS A 50 -12.77 1.18 -11.60
N VAL A 51 -11.61 1.21 -10.97
CA VAL A 51 -10.35 0.79 -11.59
C VAL A 51 -9.82 -0.46 -10.92
N SER A 52 -9.15 -1.32 -11.69
CA SER A 52 -8.48 -2.49 -11.14
C SER A 52 -7.34 -2.06 -10.20
N LYS A 53 -7.01 -2.89 -9.21
CA LYS A 53 -5.87 -2.62 -8.30
C LYS A 53 -4.55 -2.45 -9.06
N SER A 54 -4.38 -3.20 -10.15
CA SER A 54 -3.19 -3.10 -10.99
C SER A 54 -3.12 -1.76 -11.72
N ALA A 55 -4.24 -1.31 -12.30
CA ALA A 55 -4.31 0.02 -12.92
C ALA A 55 -4.09 1.15 -11.89
N LEU A 56 -4.65 1.01 -10.70
CA LEU A 56 -4.47 1.97 -9.60
C LEU A 56 -3.01 2.07 -9.15
N GLY A 57 -2.32 0.93 -9.03
CA GLY A 57 -0.90 0.87 -8.72
C GLY A 57 -0.07 1.56 -9.80
N ALA A 58 -0.31 1.22 -11.07
CA ALA A 58 0.38 1.84 -12.19
C ALA A 58 0.15 3.36 -12.27
N ALA A 59 -1.07 3.84 -11.96
CA ALA A 59 -1.37 5.27 -11.87
C ALA A 59 -0.62 5.93 -10.69
N SER A 60 -0.57 5.26 -9.54
CA SER A 60 0.17 5.74 -8.36
C SER A 60 1.66 5.90 -8.65
N GLU A 61 2.27 4.96 -9.38
CA GLU A 61 3.67 5.07 -9.83
C GLU A 61 3.89 6.31 -10.71
N LEU A 62 2.96 6.58 -11.64
CA LEU A 62 3.04 7.75 -12.51
C LEU A 62 2.86 9.06 -11.73
N ASP A 63 1.99 9.10 -10.73
CA ASP A 63 1.81 10.28 -9.87
C ASP A 63 3.11 10.58 -9.09
N VAL A 64 3.75 9.54 -8.55
CA VAL A 64 5.05 9.67 -7.87
C VAL A 64 6.13 10.15 -8.84
N CYS A 65 6.20 9.61 -10.06
CA CYS A 65 7.10 10.12 -11.09
C CYS A 65 6.86 11.61 -11.36
N SER A 66 5.60 12.01 -11.55
CA SER A 66 5.27 13.41 -11.80
C SER A 66 5.67 14.32 -10.64
N ASP A 67 5.48 13.90 -9.40
CA ASP A 67 5.89 14.67 -8.22
C ASP A 67 7.41 14.82 -8.12
N LEU A 68 8.17 13.74 -8.36
CA LEU A 68 9.63 13.77 -8.36
C LEU A 68 10.20 14.62 -9.50
N LEU A 69 9.65 14.52 -10.71
CA LEU A 69 10.04 15.34 -11.86
C LEU A 69 9.82 16.83 -11.56
N ARG A 70 8.69 17.20 -10.95
CA ARG A 70 8.42 18.60 -10.52
C ARG A 70 9.42 19.11 -9.48
N ARG A 71 10.05 18.21 -8.71
CA ARG A 71 11.10 18.52 -7.72
C ARG A 71 12.52 18.51 -8.32
N GLY A 72 12.63 18.29 -9.63
CA GLY A 72 13.89 18.31 -10.38
C GLY A 72 14.72 17.03 -10.25
N TYR A 73 14.09 15.89 -9.98
CA TYR A 73 14.76 14.59 -10.07
C TYR A 73 14.64 14.04 -11.49
N GLU A 74 15.69 13.36 -11.96
CA GLU A 74 15.59 12.41 -13.06
C GLU A 74 14.92 11.13 -12.55
N VAL A 75 13.96 10.57 -13.30
CA VAL A 75 13.19 9.42 -12.83
C VAL A 75 13.21 8.31 -13.88
N PHE A 76 13.55 7.10 -13.45
CA PHE A 76 13.52 5.88 -14.26
C PHE A 76 12.52 4.92 -13.65
N ARG A 77 11.61 4.39 -14.47
CA ARG A 77 10.58 3.44 -14.04
C ARG A 77 10.95 2.02 -14.42
N SER A 78 10.67 1.06 -13.55
CA SER A 78 10.82 -0.35 -13.87
C SER A 78 9.86 -0.75 -14.99
N VAL A 79 10.34 -1.57 -15.93
CA VAL A 79 9.50 -2.11 -17.02
C VAL A 79 8.79 -3.40 -16.58
N ASN A 80 9.35 -4.10 -15.59
CA ASN A 80 8.87 -5.38 -15.09
C ASN A 80 8.49 -5.25 -13.62
N SER A 81 7.32 -5.77 -13.25
CA SER A 81 6.82 -5.81 -11.88
C SER A 81 7.65 -6.68 -10.91
N SER A 82 8.58 -7.49 -11.42
CA SER A 82 9.49 -8.30 -10.59
C SER A 82 10.82 -7.61 -10.26
N CYS A 83 10.94 -6.31 -10.55
CA CYS A 83 12.12 -5.53 -10.17
C CYS A 83 12.19 -5.34 -8.65
N SER A 84 13.38 -4.96 -8.14
CA SER A 84 13.63 -4.76 -6.72
C SER A 84 12.94 -3.52 -6.13
N CYS A 85 12.55 -2.59 -6.99
CA CYS A 85 11.82 -1.36 -6.67
C CYS A 85 11.05 -0.91 -7.93
N ASP A 86 10.08 -0.01 -7.73
CA ASP A 86 9.24 0.50 -8.81
C ASP A 86 9.96 1.61 -9.59
N LEU A 87 10.65 2.51 -8.89
CA LEU A 87 11.31 3.68 -9.47
C LEU A 87 12.75 3.84 -8.99
N ILE A 88 13.57 4.45 -9.84
CA ILE A 88 14.84 5.06 -9.47
C ILE A 88 14.69 6.56 -9.65
N ALA A 89 15.01 7.34 -8.61
CA ALA A 89 15.14 8.79 -8.70
C ALA A 89 16.60 9.21 -8.56
N MET A 90 17.05 10.14 -9.39
CA MET A 90 18.41 10.66 -9.36
C MET A 90 18.41 12.18 -9.31
N LYS A 91 19.25 12.74 -8.43
CA LYS A 91 19.49 14.18 -8.31
C LYS A 91 20.87 14.41 -7.72
N ASP A 92 21.63 15.36 -8.27
CA ASP A 92 22.99 15.68 -7.81
C ASP A 92 23.90 14.43 -7.69
N LYS A 93 23.81 13.53 -8.69
CA LYS A 93 24.52 12.24 -8.76
C LYS A 93 24.18 11.22 -7.66
N LYS A 94 23.18 11.50 -6.82
CA LYS A 94 22.65 10.57 -5.81
C LYS A 94 21.49 9.77 -6.38
N ILE A 95 21.43 8.49 -6.05
CA ILE A 95 20.43 7.55 -6.52
C ILE A 95 19.55 7.11 -5.35
N LEU A 96 18.24 7.08 -5.57
CA LEU A 96 17.24 6.56 -4.64
C LEU A 96 16.44 5.46 -5.31
N ARG A 97 16.41 4.27 -4.70
CA ARG A 97 15.48 3.20 -5.05
C ARG A 97 14.18 3.40 -4.31
N ILE A 98 13.08 3.55 -5.03
CA ILE A 98 11.78 3.91 -4.48
C ILE A 98 10.78 2.79 -4.74
N GLU A 99 10.19 2.29 -3.66
CA GLU A 99 9.01 1.43 -3.71
C GLU A 99 7.76 2.32 -3.65
N VAL A 100 6.77 2.06 -4.50
CA VAL A 100 5.52 2.80 -4.54
C VAL A 100 4.38 1.97 -3.95
N LYS A 101 3.52 2.63 -3.18
CA LYS A 101 2.26 2.07 -2.70
C LYS A 101 1.13 3.06 -2.90
N THR A 102 -0.06 2.54 -3.22
CA THR A 102 -1.30 3.30 -3.04
C THR A 102 -1.71 3.22 -1.58
N GLY A 103 -2.06 4.37 -0.99
CA GLY A 103 -2.50 4.45 0.39
C GLY A 103 -3.70 5.37 0.58
N TRP A 104 -4.26 5.32 1.79
CA TRP A 104 -5.45 6.06 2.20
C TRP A 104 -5.30 6.55 3.63
N ARG A 105 -6.10 7.55 4.01
CA ARG A 105 -6.20 7.97 5.42
C ARG A 105 -7.41 7.33 6.07
N HIS A 106 -7.22 6.88 7.31
CA HIS A 106 -8.32 6.47 8.16
C HIS A 106 -9.22 7.67 8.44
N LYS A 107 -10.53 7.58 8.19
CA LYS A 107 -11.47 8.70 8.26
C LYS A 107 -11.44 9.43 9.61
N GLN A 108 -11.33 8.67 10.71
CA GLN A 108 -11.40 9.24 12.07
C GLN A 108 -10.05 9.65 12.65
N SER A 109 -8.99 8.89 12.37
CA SER A 109 -7.68 9.11 13.03
C SER A 109 -6.67 9.82 12.13
N GLY A 110 -6.97 10.00 10.85
CA GLY A 110 -6.04 10.58 9.87
C GLY A 110 -4.81 9.72 9.57
N LYS A 111 -4.66 8.56 10.24
CA LYS A 111 -3.52 7.66 10.10
C LYS A 111 -3.41 7.16 8.66
N LEU A 112 -2.21 7.23 8.11
CA LEU A 112 -1.89 6.68 6.79
C LEU A 112 -1.93 5.14 6.83
N ILE A 113 -2.65 4.55 5.88
CA ILE A 113 -2.84 3.11 5.72
C ILE A 113 -2.42 2.74 4.29
N TYR A 114 -1.55 1.76 4.17
CA TYR A 114 -1.10 1.20 2.89
C TYR A 114 -0.70 -0.27 3.08
N PRO A 115 -0.69 -1.08 2.00
CA PRO A 115 -0.15 -2.42 2.05
C PRO A 115 1.33 -2.38 2.43
N LYS A 116 1.72 -3.16 3.44
CA LYS A 116 3.14 -3.26 3.81
C LYS A 116 3.94 -3.86 2.64
N PRO A 117 5.08 -3.27 2.27
CA PRO A 117 5.98 -3.86 1.29
C PRO A 117 6.43 -5.26 1.72
N SER A 118 6.56 -6.16 0.75
CA SER A 118 6.96 -7.56 0.98
C SER A 118 8.48 -7.74 1.09
N SER A 119 9.26 -6.79 0.57
CA SER A 119 10.72 -6.74 0.66
C SER A 119 11.17 -5.38 1.20
N HIS A 120 12.45 -5.26 1.56
CA HIS A 120 13.07 -3.98 1.96
C HIS A 120 14.22 -3.63 1.01
N ASN A 121 14.09 -3.98 -0.28
CA ASN A 121 15.14 -3.79 -1.29
C ASN A 121 15.15 -2.38 -1.91
N TYR A 122 14.56 -1.41 -1.21
CA TYR A 122 14.41 -0.02 -1.60
C TYR A 122 14.96 0.90 -0.50
N ASP A 123 15.33 2.12 -0.86
CA ASP A 123 15.85 3.13 0.06
C ASP A 123 14.72 4.00 0.65
N MET A 124 13.63 4.15 -0.11
CA MET A 124 12.49 4.98 0.26
C MET A 124 11.16 4.37 -0.19
N LEU A 125 10.13 4.56 0.64
CA LEU A 125 8.76 4.24 0.31
C LEU A 125 8.01 5.52 -0.09
N ALA A 126 7.38 5.54 -1.25
CA ALA A 126 6.46 6.60 -1.66
C ALA A 126 5.02 6.08 -1.60
N VAL A 127 4.18 6.74 -0.79
CA VAL A 127 2.77 6.41 -0.66
C VAL A 127 1.92 7.45 -1.38
N ALA A 128 1.33 7.07 -2.50
CA ALA A 128 0.36 7.89 -3.22
C ALA A 128 -0.98 7.85 -2.49
N VAL A 129 -1.36 8.98 -1.89
CA VAL A 129 -2.62 9.16 -1.19
C VAL A 129 -3.62 9.77 -2.14
N LEU A 130 -4.61 8.99 -2.55
CA LEU A 130 -5.62 9.40 -3.53
C LEU A 130 -6.23 10.75 -3.18
N GLY A 131 -6.16 11.70 -4.12
CA GLY A 131 -6.69 13.06 -3.97
C GLY A 131 -5.93 13.98 -2.99
N ARG A 132 -4.84 13.52 -2.36
CA ARG A 132 -4.12 14.27 -1.32
C ARG A 132 -2.62 14.43 -1.57
N GLY A 133 -2.06 13.73 -2.56
CA GLY A 133 -0.65 13.85 -2.96
C GLY A 133 0.22 12.66 -2.54
N ILE A 134 1.54 12.86 -2.50
CA ILE A 134 2.53 11.81 -2.24
C ILE A 134 3.18 12.01 -0.86
N GLU A 135 3.24 10.96 -0.05
CA GLU A 135 3.95 10.93 1.23
C GLU A 135 5.17 10.02 1.14
N PHE A 136 6.38 10.55 1.40
CA PHE A 136 7.64 9.80 1.37
C PHE A 136 8.06 9.38 2.77
N VAL A 137 8.48 8.11 2.91
CA VAL A 137 8.94 7.49 4.15
C VAL A 137 10.29 6.78 3.91
N PRO A 138 11.40 7.26 4.52
CA PRO A 138 11.52 8.53 5.25
C PRO A 138 11.28 9.76 4.35
N LYS A 139 11.10 10.95 4.96
CA LYS A 139 10.87 12.20 4.20
C LYS A 139 12.02 12.45 3.23
N LEU A 140 11.68 12.85 2.00
CA LEU A 140 12.61 13.03 0.88
C LEU A 140 13.88 13.82 1.25
N GLY A 141 13.73 14.99 1.88
CA GLY A 141 14.87 15.84 2.26
C GLY A 141 15.76 15.28 3.38
N ILE A 142 15.33 14.26 4.13
CA ILE A 142 16.18 13.59 5.13
C ILE A 142 17.15 12.64 4.42
N VAL A 143 16.72 11.99 3.35
CA VAL A 143 17.55 11.01 2.62
C VAL A 143 18.59 11.72 1.75
N ASP A 144 18.23 12.87 1.19
CA ASP A 144 19.20 13.73 0.51
C ASP A 144 20.38 14.06 1.44
N ALA A 145 20.12 14.36 2.72
CA ALA A 145 21.15 14.66 3.72
C ALA A 145 21.96 13.41 4.13
N ALA A 146 21.30 12.30 4.44
CA ALA A 146 21.96 11.07 4.90
C ALA A 146 22.83 10.38 3.83
N LEU A 147 22.50 10.54 2.55
CA LEU A 147 23.34 10.03 1.45
C LEU A 147 24.61 10.85 1.23
N THR A 148 24.66 12.09 1.70
CA THR A 148 25.88 12.94 1.60
C THR A 148 26.99 12.43 2.50
N GLU A 149 26.66 11.81 3.63
CA GLU A 149 27.64 11.36 4.62
C GLU A 149 28.36 10.06 4.19
N LYS A 150 27.76 9.26 3.30
CA LYS A 150 28.31 7.95 2.90
C LYS A 150 29.25 7.98 1.69
N ILE A 151 29.40 9.11 1.01
CA ILE A 151 30.26 9.25 -0.18
C ILE A 151 31.61 9.91 0.18
N GLY A 152 31.83 10.19 1.47
CA GLY A 152 33.06 10.78 2.01
C GLY A 152 34.05 9.80 2.63
N GLU A 153 33.87 8.48 2.46
CA GLU A 153 34.80 7.43 2.91
C GLU A 153 35.39 6.65 1.73
#